data_AF-A0A9E2S5K8-F1
#
_entry.id   AF-A0A9E2S5K8-F1
#
_cell.length_a   1.000
_cell.length_b   1.000
_cell.length_c   1.000
_cell.angle_alpha   90.00
_cell.angle_beta   90.00
_cell.angle_gamma   90.00
#
_symmetry.space_group_name_H-M   'P 1'
#
loop_
_entity.id
_entity.type
_entity.pdbx_description
1 polymer ?
#
loop_
_entity_poly.entity_id
_entity_poly.type
_entity_poly.pdbx_seq_one_letter_code
_entity_poly.pdbx_strand_id
1 'polypeptide(L)'
;MKRTYPLLLVAILFAACNSISARSYNNMCVAKENALIPQIEVTENSVAAFAQESKFDSVAAVSQRMVTSIEKTIAEIEKAPLPSVTGGEDFKKAYLDYFQYMKKVYASYKKWGLAKNDEERGTEIQNVQALIKTQKMVLAKMQSAQRKFAAENNLTVEKK
;
A
#
# COMPACT_ATOMS: atom_id res chain seq x y z
N MET A 1 43.57 -11.96 -26.48
CA MET A 1 43.07 -11.87 -27.87
C MET A 1 41.88 -10.94 -27.91
N LYS A 2 41.93 -9.94 -28.80
CA LYS A 2 40.76 -9.18 -29.26
C LYS A 2 39.80 -10.13 -29.97
N ARG A 3 38.49 -9.95 -29.79
CA ARG A 3 37.52 -9.97 -30.89
C ARG A 3 36.40 -8.99 -30.59
N THR A 4 36.10 -8.19 -31.61
CA THR A 4 35.28 -6.98 -31.65
C THR A 4 34.03 -7.21 -32.50
N TYR A 5 32.89 -6.70 -32.01
CA TYR A 5 31.69 -6.08 -32.68
C TYR A 5 30.88 -6.87 -33.75
N PRO A 6 29.54 -6.70 -33.84
CA PRO A 6 28.82 -5.43 -34.09
C PRO A 6 27.77 -5.12 -32.99
N LEU A 7 27.64 -3.90 -32.45
CA LEU A 7 27.16 -2.66 -33.08
C LEU A 7 25.93 -2.86 -33.98
N LEU A 8 24.79 -3.17 -33.35
CA LEU A 8 23.48 -2.86 -33.92
C LEU A 8 22.93 -1.62 -33.18
N LEU A 9 23.09 -0.47 -33.82
CA LEU A 9 22.52 0.80 -33.39
C LEU A 9 21.12 0.86 -34.00
N VAL A 10 20.11 0.49 -33.21
CA VAL A 10 18.70 0.78 -33.53
C VAL A 10 18.27 1.92 -32.63
N ALA A 11 18.27 3.13 -33.21
CA ALA A 11 17.63 4.28 -32.60
C ALA A 11 16.10 4.13 -32.74
N ILE A 12 15.41 3.95 -31.63
CA ILE A 12 13.99 4.30 -31.50
C ILE A 12 13.93 5.40 -30.43
N LEU A 13 13.91 6.64 -30.91
CA LEU A 13 13.57 7.79 -30.10
C LEU A 13 12.04 7.83 -29.90
N PHE A 14 11.62 8.29 -28.72
CA PHE A 14 10.26 8.68 -28.30
C PHE A 14 9.33 7.67 -27.59
N ALA A 15 9.86 6.81 -26.71
CA ALA A 15 9.06 6.21 -25.61
C ALA A 15 9.68 6.33 -24.20
N ALA A 16 10.90 6.89 -24.09
CA ALA A 16 11.65 6.90 -22.83
C ALA A 16 11.00 7.79 -21.73
N CYS A 17 10.40 8.93 -22.08
CA CYS A 17 9.80 9.84 -21.09
C CYS A 17 8.63 9.19 -20.32
N ASN A 18 7.74 8.46 -21.01
CA ASN A 18 6.59 7.81 -20.36
C ASN A 18 7.05 6.67 -19.44
N SER A 19 8.10 5.94 -19.81
CA SER A 19 8.66 4.90 -18.94
C SER A 19 9.32 5.49 -17.68
N ILE A 20 9.96 6.67 -17.78
CA ILE A 20 10.59 7.35 -16.64
C ILE A 20 9.51 7.90 -15.69
N SER A 21 8.50 8.58 -16.22
CA SER A 21 7.41 9.14 -15.41
C SER A 21 6.57 8.03 -14.76
N ALA A 22 6.25 6.96 -15.48
CA ALA A 22 5.57 5.79 -14.94
C ALA A 22 6.42 5.10 -13.86
N ARG A 23 7.73 4.91 -14.09
CA ARG A 23 8.65 4.32 -13.10
C ARG A 23 8.70 5.19 -11.84
N SER A 24 8.83 6.50 -12.00
CA SER A 24 8.86 7.45 -10.88
C SER A 24 7.56 7.40 -10.08
N TYR A 25 6.41 7.36 -10.75
CA TYR A 25 5.11 7.29 -10.09
C TYR A 25 4.92 5.96 -9.35
N ASN A 26 5.25 4.82 -9.99
CA ASN A 26 5.23 3.51 -9.33
C ASN A 26 6.15 3.49 -8.10
N ASN A 27 7.39 3.96 -8.24
CA ASN A 27 8.37 3.98 -7.15
C ASN A 27 7.92 4.87 -5.99
N MET A 28 7.25 5.98 -6.28
CA MET A 28 6.66 6.85 -5.27
C MET A 28 5.57 6.11 -4.48
N CYS A 29 4.63 5.43 -5.15
CA CYS A 29 3.60 4.62 -4.48
C CYS A 29 4.21 3.48 -3.64
N VAL A 30 5.18 2.73 -4.19
CA VAL A 30 5.89 1.65 -3.48
C VAL A 30 6.68 2.19 -2.29
N ALA A 31 7.33 3.35 -2.42
CA ALA A 31 8.04 3.98 -1.31
C ALA A 31 7.09 4.37 -0.16
N LYS A 32 5.87 4.82 -0.48
CA LYS A 32 4.84 5.08 0.54
C LYS A 32 4.41 3.82 1.26
N GLU A 33 4.20 2.72 0.53
CA GLU A 33 3.91 1.41 1.14
C GLU A 33 5.05 0.97 2.06
N ASN A 34 6.29 0.97 1.55
CA ASN A 34 7.47 0.55 2.31
C ASN A 34 7.70 1.41 3.56
N ALA A 35 7.38 2.71 3.53
CA ALA A 35 7.49 3.60 4.68
C ALA A 35 6.49 3.27 5.80
N LEU A 36 5.37 2.59 5.49
CA LEU A 36 4.40 2.14 6.48
C LEU A 36 4.75 0.78 7.09
N ILE A 37 5.50 -0.08 6.40
CA ILE A 37 5.78 -1.46 6.86
C ILE A 37 6.32 -1.50 8.31
N PRO A 38 7.36 -0.73 8.69
CA PRO A 38 7.85 -0.78 10.06
C PRO A 38 6.82 -0.32 11.10
N GLN A 39 5.99 0.67 10.74
CA GLN A 39 4.93 1.17 11.62
C GLN A 39 3.81 0.15 11.78
N ILE A 40 3.47 -0.58 10.70
CA ILE A 40 2.52 -1.69 10.72
C ILE A 40 3.00 -2.78 11.67
N GLU A 41 4.25 -3.23 11.54
CA GLU A 41 4.83 -4.27 12.41
C GLU A 41 4.81 -3.85 13.88
N VAL A 42 5.23 -2.62 14.18
CA VAL A 42 5.19 -2.08 15.55
C VAL A 42 3.76 -1.99 16.07
N THR A 43 2.80 -1.56 15.23
CA THR A 43 1.40 -1.41 15.63
C THR A 43 0.77 -2.78 15.91
N GLU A 44 0.91 -3.75 15.03
CA GLU A 44 0.34 -5.10 15.22
C GLU A 44 0.90 -5.77 16.48
N ASN A 45 2.21 -5.68 16.70
CA ASN A 45 2.85 -6.19 17.91
C ASN A 45 2.32 -5.48 19.18
N SER A 46 2.14 -4.17 19.12
CA SER A 46 1.60 -3.38 20.24
C SER A 46 0.13 -3.71 20.51
N VAL A 47 -0.68 -3.87 19.45
CA VAL A 47 -2.08 -4.27 19.56
C VAL A 47 -2.17 -5.63 20.24
N ALA A 48 -1.38 -6.62 19.80
CA ALA A 48 -1.36 -7.94 20.39
C ALA A 48 -0.93 -7.93 21.87
N ALA A 49 0.13 -7.19 22.22
CA ALA A 49 0.61 -7.09 23.60
C ALA A 49 -0.43 -6.39 24.52
N PHE A 50 -0.95 -5.24 24.10
CA PHE A 50 -1.95 -4.51 24.90
C PHE A 50 -3.25 -5.28 25.01
N ALA A 51 -3.65 -6.01 23.97
CA ALA A 51 -4.79 -6.92 24.02
C ALA A 51 -4.64 -7.99 25.10
N GLN A 52 -3.49 -8.66 25.17
CA GLN A 52 -3.21 -9.69 26.17
C GLN A 52 -3.24 -9.14 27.59
N GLU A 53 -2.83 -7.89 27.77
CA GLU A 53 -2.84 -7.19 29.06
C GLU A 53 -4.17 -6.47 29.36
N SER A 54 -5.21 -6.65 28.54
CA SER A 54 -6.50 -5.93 28.64
C SER A 54 -6.38 -4.39 28.63
N LYS A 55 -5.30 -3.85 28.06
CA LYS A 55 -5.04 -2.41 27.92
C LYS A 55 -5.72 -1.83 26.68
N PHE A 56 -7.06 -1.89 26.63
CA PHE A 56 -7.85 -1.51 25.46
C PHE A 56 -7.71 -0.05 25.02
N ASP A 57 -7.56 0.88 25.97
CA ASP A 57 -7.27 2.29 25.65
C ASP A 57 -5.94 2.44 24.88
N SER A 58 -4.95 1.61 25.21
CA SER A 58 -3.65 1.60 24.52
C SER A 58 -3.78 1.02 23.12
N VAL A 59 -4.60 -0.03 22.93
CA VAL A 59 -4.97 -0.54 21.60
C VAL A 59 -5.61 0.57 20.76
N ALA A 60 -6.57 1.31 21.31
CA ALA A 60 -7.21 2.42 20.62
C ALA A 60 -6.21 3.51 20.21
N ALA A 61 -5.30 3.87 21.12
CA ALA A 61 -4.29 4.89 20.88
C ALA A 61 -3.30 4.51 19.77
N VAL A 62 -2.72 3.30 19.78
CA VAL A 62 -1.78 2.88 18.72
C VAL A 62 -2.48 2.71 17.38
N SER A 63 -3.70 2.19 17.38
CA SER A 63 -4.51 2.03 16.17
C SER A 63 -4.86 3.37 15.54
N GLN A 64 -5.20 4.38 16.36
CA GLN A 64 -5.45 5.74 15.87
C GLN A 64 -4.20 6.36 15.23
N ARG A 65 -3.01 6.18 15.82
CA ARG A 65 -1.76 6.67 15.21
C ARG A 65 -1.56 6.06 13.82
N MET A 66 -1.80 4.76 13.68
CA MET A 66 -1.67 4.08 12.39
C MET A 66 -2.73 4.56 11.37
N VAL A 67 -3.98 4.76 11.79
CA VAL A 67 -5.03 5.38 10.95
C VAL A 67 -4.54 6.73 10.43
N THR A 68 -4.00 7.59 11.29
CA THR A 68 -3.48 8.91 10.89
C THR A 68 -2.30 8.80 9.90
N SER A 69 -1.37 7.87 10.11
CA SER A 69 -0.27 7.62 9.16
C SER A 69 -0.77 7.16 7.78
N ILE A 70 -1.80 6.30 7.75
CA ILE A 70 -2.42 5.84 6.50
C ILE A 70 -3.20 6.97 5.82
N GLU A 71 -3.95 7.79 6.57
CA GLU A 71 -4.67 8.94 6.02
C GLU A 71 -3.73 9.98 5.41
N LYS A 72 -2.60 10.24 6.06
CA LYS A 72 -1.54 11.08 5.49
C LYS A 72 -1.04 10.49 4.17
N THR A 73 -0.79 9.18 4.13
CA THR A 73 -0.31 8.49 2.92
C THR A 73 -1.33 8.56 1.78
N ILE A 74 -2.62 8.33 2.07
CA ILE A 74 -3.72 8.48 1.11
C ILE A 74 -3.72 9.91 0.55
N ALA A 75 -3.71 10.92 1.42
CA ALA A 75 -3.72 12.32 1.00
C ALA A 75 -2.50 12.70 0.15
N GLU A 76 -1.32 12.14 0.45
CA GLU A 76 -0.10 12.34 -0.36
C GLU A 76 -0.24 11.73 -1.76
N ILE A 77 -0.81 10.54 -1.90
CA ILE A 77 -1.03 9.89 -3.20
C ILE A 77 -2.14 10.60 -3.99
N GLU A 78 -3.22 11.02 -3.33
CA GLU A 78 -4.30 11.79 -3.94
C GLU A 78 -3.80 13.10 -4.54
N LYS A 79 -2.95 13.83 -3.79
CA LYS A 79 -2.36 15.10 -4.22
C LYS A 79 -1.19 14.94 -5.20
N ALA A 80 -0.57 13.76 -5.26
CA ALA A 80 0.51 13.52 -6.21
C ALA A 80 0.00 13.68 -7.65
N PRO A 81 0.67 14.50 -8.48
CA PRO A 81 0.27 14.69 -9.87
C PRO A 81 0.39 13.36 -10.60
N LEU A 82 -0.69 12.96 -11.27
CA LEU A 82 -0.67 11.79 -12.12
C LEU A 82 0.03 12.17 -13.44
N PRO A 83 1.15 11.52 -13.81
CA PRO A 83 1.78 11.81 -15.09
C PRO A 83 0.90 11.34 -16.26
N SER A 84 1.14 11.87 -17.45
CA SER A 84 0.46 11.41 -18.67
C SER A 84 1.03 10.04 -19.09
N VAL A 85 0.48 8.97 -18.51
CA VAL A 85 0.91 7.58 -18.68
C VAL A 85 -0.30 6.67 -18.84
N THR A 86 -0.13 5.57 -19.58
CA THR A 86 -1.22 4.62 -19.81
C THR A 86 -1.59 3.91 -18.50
N GLY A 87 -2.89 3.80 -18.21
CA GLY A 87 -3.38 3.06 -17.02
C GLY A 87 -3.11 3.74 -15.67
N GLY A 88 -2.67 5.01 -15.65
CA GLY A 88 -2.30 5.73 -14.43
C GLY A 88 -3.45 5.88 -13.41
N GLU A 89 -4.66 6.17 -13.88
CA GLU A 89 -5.85 6.33 -13.01
C GLU A 89 -6.24 5.02 -12.34
N ASP A 90 -6.31 3.92 -13.11
CA ASP A 90 -6.59 2.58 -12.58
C ASP A 90 -5.55 2.16 -11.55
N PHE A 91 -4.27 2.42 -11.83
CA PHE A 91 -3.16 2.15 -10.93
C PHE A 91 -3.28 2.94 -9.61
N LYS A 92 -3.48 4.26 -9.72
CA LYS A 92 -3.67 5.15 -8.57
C LYS A 92 -4.85 4.69 -7.72
N LYS A 93 -5.99 4.40 -8.37
CA LYS A 93 -7.20 3.91 -7.71
C LYS A 93 -6.95 2.61 -6.94
N ALA A 94 -6.28 1.63 -7.55
CA ALA A 94 -6.02 0.35 -6.90
C ALA A 94 -5.11 0.49 -5.66
N TYR A 95 -4.13 1.39 -5.72
CA TYR A 95 -3.29 1.73 -4.56
C TYR A 95 -4.10 2.43 -3.46
N LEU A 96 -4.94 3.42 -3.82
CA LEU A 96 -5.81 4.09 -2.86
C LEU A 96 -6.80 3.13 -2.20
N ASP A 97 -7.40 2.21 -2.96
CA ASP A 97 -8.30 1.17 -2.44
C ASP A 97 -7.56 0.24 -1.45
N TYR A 98 -6.28 -0.06 -1.69
CA TYR A 98 -5.44 -0.82 -0.77
C TYR A 98 -5.13 -0.07 0.54
N PHE A 99 -4.69 1.19 0.48
CA PHE A 99 -4.49 1.99 1.69
C PHE A 99 -5.80 2.22 2.45
N GLN A 100 -6.90 2.42 1.74
CA GLN A 100 -8.23 2.57 2.34
C GLN A 100 -8.71 1.28 3.02
N TYR A 101 -8.34 0.11 2.49
CA TYR A 101 -8.52 -1.17 3.18
C TYR A 101 -7.70 -1.23 4.46
N MET A 102 -6.39 -0.93 4.41
CA MET A 102 -5.55 -0.92 5.62
C MET A 102 -6.11 0.03 6.69
N LYS A 103 -6.57 1.23 6.29
CA LYS A 103 -7.22 2.17 7.19
C LYS A 103 -8.43 1.56 7.90
N LYS A 104 -9.25 0.78 7.19
CA LYS A 104 -10.44 0.13 7.78
C LYS A 104 -10.04 -0.90 8.83
N VAL A 105 -8.98 -1.67 8.60
CA VAL A 105 -8.46 -2.64 9.60
C VAL A 105 -8.10 -1.93 10.91
N TYR A 106 -7.25 -0.89 10.84
CA TYR A 106 -6.84 -0.17 12.04
C TYR A 106 -7.96 0.66 12.67
N ALA A 107 -8.90 1.17 11.88
CA ALA A 107 -10.11 1.79 12.42
C ALA A 107 -10.96 0.78 13.21
N SER A 108 -11.04 -0.47 12.77
CA SER A 108 -11.70 -1.55 13.52
C SER A 108 -10.94 -1.91 14.80
N TYR A 109 -9.61 -1.99 14.79
CA TYR A 109 -8.84 -2.15 16.03
C TYR A 109 -9.05 -0.99 17.00
N LYS A 110 -9.14 0.25 16.51
CA LYS A 110 -9.48 1.41 17.34
C LYS A 110 -10.86 1.25 17.97
N LYS A 111 -11.87 0.90 17.20
CA LYS A 111 -13.23 0.67 17.72
C LYS A 111 -13.26 -0.44 18.76
N TRP A 112 -12.55 -1.53 18.51
CA TRP A 112 -12.38 -2.62 19.45
C TRP A 112 -11.76 -2.16 20.77
N GLY A 113 -10.72 -1.33 20.73
CA GLY A 113 -10.11 -0.73 21.93
C GLY A 113 -11.04 0.25 22.67
N LEU A 114 -11.98 0.89 21.98
CA LEU A 114 -12.95 1.84 22.56
C LEU A 114 -14.28 1.20 22.99
N ALA A 115 -14.47 -0.09 22.72
CA ALA A 115 -15.70 -0.79 23.03
C ALA A 115 -15.95 -0.84 24.55
N LYS A 116 -17.20 -0.57 24.94
CA LYS A 116 -17.58 -0.33 26.34
C LYS A 116 -17.67 -1.61 27.16
N ASN A 117 -17.95 -2.73 26.50
CA ASN A 117 -18.20 -4.02 27.13
C ASN A 117 -17.73 -5.17 26.22
N ASP A 118 -17.77 -6.39 26.74
CA ASP A 118 -17.27 -7.57 26.03
C ASP A 118 -18.10 -7.95 24.80
N GLU A 119 -19.39 -7.63 24.78
CA GLU A 119 -20.26 -7.87 23.62
C GLU A 119 -19.87 -6.97 22.43
N GLU A 120 -19.69 -5.67 22.69
CA GLU A 120 -19.18 -4.71 21.71
C GLU A 120 -17.77 -5.11 21.23
N ARG A 121 -16.89 -5.56 22.14
CA ARG A 121 -15.56 -6.06 21.77
C ARG A 121 -15.66 -7.31 20.88
N GLY A 122 -16.55 -8.23 21.21
CA GLY A 122 -16.82 -9.44 20.43
C GLY A 122 -17.28 -9.11 19.01
N THR A 123 -18.12 -8.09 18.86
CA THR A 123 -18.57 -7.62 17.55
C THR A 123 -17.43 -7.00 16.74
N GLU A 124 -16.62 -6.14 17.35
CA GLU A 124 -15.54 -5.47 16.61
C GLU A 124 -14.39 -6.42 16.24
N ILE A 125 -14.10 -7.44 17.05
CA ILE A 125 -13.09 -8.45 16.67
C ILE A 125 -13.58 -9.32 15.49
N GLN A 126 -14.89 -9.60 15.39
CA GLN A 126 -15.47 -10.25 14.22
C GLN A 126 -15.35 -9.38 12.97
N ASN A 127 -15.55 -8.06 13.10
CA ASN A 127 -15.32 -7.11 12.00
C ASN A 127 -13.87 -7.13 11.52
N VAL A 128 -12.90 -7.13 12.45
CA VAL A 128 -11.47 -7.26 12.12
C VAL A 128 -11.21 -8.56 11.36
N GLN A 129 -11.71 -9.69 11.86
CA GLN A 129 -11.55 -10.99 11.20
C GLN A 129 -12.16 -11.03 9.79
N ALA A 130 -13.34 -10.41 9.60
CA ALA A 130 -13.97 -10.29 8.30
C ALA A 130 -13.11 -9.47 7.32
N LEU A 131 -12.51 -8.37 7.79
CA LEU A 131 -11.60 -7.56 6.98
C LEU A 131 -10.34 -8.36 6.60
N ILE A 132 -9.70 -9.05 7.55
CA ILE A 132 -8.51 -9.89 7.29
C ILE A 132 -8.80 -10.95 6.21
N LYS A 133 -9.99 -11.56 6.20
CA LYS A 133 -10.39 -12.51 5.14
C LYS A 133 -10.39 -11.89 3.74
N THR A 134 -10.60 -10.58 3.63
CA THR A 134 -10.56 -9.86 2.35
C THR A 134 -9.16 -9.40 1.94
N GLN A 135 -8.16 -9.49 2.82
CA GLN A 135 -6.79 -9.00 2.59
C GLN A 135 -6.19 -9.53 1.29
N LYS A 136 -6.25 -10.86 1.08
CA LYS A 136 -5.68 -11.51 -0.12
C LYS A 136 -6.30 -10.96 -1.41
N MET A 137 -7.61 -10.72 -1.42
CA MET A 137 -8.30 -10.17 -2.58
C MET A 137 -7.86 -8.73 -2.86
N VAL A 138 -7.79 -7.87 -1.84
CA VAL A 138 -7.41 -6.45 -2.03
C VAL A 138 -5.95 -6.35 -2.49
N LEU A 139 -5.05 -7.12 -1.86
CA LEU A 139 -3.64 -7.19 -2.26
C LEU A 139 -3.49 -7.68 -3.70
N ALA A 140 -4.20 -8.75 -4.07
CA ALA A 140 -4.15 -9.27 -5.44
C ALA A 140 -4.64 -8.25 -6.48
N LYS A 141 -5.68 -7.46 -6.16
CA LYS A 141 -6.18 -6.38 -7.02
C LYS A 141 -5.13 -5.28 -7.22
N MET A 142 -4.52 -4.80 -6.13
CA MET A 142 -3.46 -3.79 -6.18
C MET A 142 -2.26 -4.29 -7.01
N GLN A 143 -1.77 -5.49 -6.71
CA GLN A 143 -0.64 -6.09 -7.43
C GLN A 143 -0.95 -6.35 -8.90
N SER A 144 -2.19 -6.72 -9.24
CA SER A 144 -2.63 -6.88 -10.63
C SER A 144 -2.60 -5.55 -11.37
N ALA A 145 -3.13 -4.49 -10.77
CA ALA A 145 -3.08 -3.15 -11.34
C ALA A 145 -1.64 -2.65 -11.51
N GLN A 146 -0.76 -2.90 -10.54
CA GLN A 146 0.66 -2.58 -10.63
C GLN A 146 1.35 -3.31 -11.80
N ARG A 147 1.10 -4.62 -11.96
CA ARG A 147 1.66 -5.39 -13.08
C ARG A 147 1.14 -4.90 -14.42
N LYS A 148 -0.15 -4.61 -14.53
CA LYS A 148 -0.78 -4.05 -15.73
C LYS A 148 -0.14 -2.70 -16.08
N PHE A 149 -0.06 -1.79 -15.10
CA PHE A 149 0.58 -0.48 -15.26
C PHE A 149 2.04 -0.60 -15.69
N ALA A 150 2.80 -1.53 -15.10
CA ALA A 150 4.17 -1.80 -15.48
C ALA A 150 4.28 -2.30 -16.93
N ALA A 151 3.42 -3.23 -17.35
CA ALA A 151 3.40 -3.76 -18.72
C ALA A 151 3.02 -2.67 -19.74
N GLU A 152 1.99 -1.88 -19.48
CA GLU A 152 1.49 -0.82 -20.37
C GLU A 152 2.49 0.34 -20.55
N ASN A 153 3.42 0.51 -19.60
CA ASN A 153 4.44 1.56 -19.64
C ASN A 153 5.87 1.03 -19.81
N ASN A 154 6.02 -0.23 -20.24
CA ASN A 154 7.32 -0.88 -20.51
C ASN A 154 8.30 -0.80 -19.33
N LEU A 155 7.80 -0.94 -18.10
CA LEU A 155 8.64 -0.92 -16.89
C LEU A 155 9.36 -2.25 -16.73
N THR A 156 10.68 -2.24 -16.94
CA THR A 156 11.55 -3.36 -16.57
C THR A 156 11.80 -3.38 -15.07
N VAL A 157 11.49 -4.49 -14.43
CA VAL A 157 11.93 -4.81 -13.08
C VAL A 157 13.42 -5.15 -13.17
N GLU A 158 14.29 -4.19 -12.84
CA GLU A 158 15.70 -4.52 -12.66
C GLU A 158 15.83 -5.38 -11.41
N LYS A 159 16.24 -6.65 -11.60
CA LYS A 159 16.79 -7.44 -10.50
C LYS A 159 18.13 -6.81 -10.14
N LYS A 160 18.18 -6.08 -9.03
CA LYS A 160 19.45 -5.85 -8.34
C LYS A 160 19.81 -7.08 -7.53
#